data_AF-A0A967EXW8-F1
#
_entry.id   AF-A0A967EXW8-F1
#
_cell.length_a   1.000
_cell.length_b   1.000
_cell.length_c   1.000
_cell.angle_alpha   90.00
_cell.angle_beta   90.00
_cell.angle_gamma   90.00
#
_symmetry.space_group_name_H-M   'P 1'
#
loop_
_entity.id
_entity.type
_entity.pdbx_description
1 polymer ?
#
loop_
_entity_poly.entity_id
_entity_poly.type
_entity_poly.pdbx_seq_one_letter_code
_entity_poly.pdbx_strand_id
1 'polypeptide(L)'
;MAVAAVKEKIAAQLKVLQKADGSVDPEELVAIVESIVDSVQGDLSADGLKVYADIEALALYINTARAEIADLRPDDINDEHIPAATDELTAIVGSTEQATNTIFEAVESIEGLTDKMPPEVAEQISLAVTSIFEACGFQDITGQRITKVVTALQKVEEKVDALLHAFGDDIKRSERPKEPEKKTTTPSGAPARPDEDLLNGPQMPEAAISQDDIDALFG
;
A
#
# COMPACT_ATOMS: atom_id res chain seq x y z
N MET A 1 -30.56 10.42 -27.88
CA MET A 1 -32.03 10.51 -28.00
C MET A 1 -32.50 11.79 -28.69
N ALA A 2 -31.83 12.93 -28.48
CA ALA A 2 -32.07 14.23 -29.13
C ALA A 2 -32.39 14.19 -30.63
N VAL A 3 -31.53 13.55 -31.45
CA VAL A 3 -31.68 13.51 -32.92
C VAL A 3 -32.95 12.79 -33.37
N ALA A 4 -33.44 11.80 -32.61
CA ALA A 4 -34.67 11.08 -32.93
C ALA A 4 -35.92 11.95 -32.65
N ALA A 5 -35.94 12.67 -31.52
CA ALA A 5 -37.02 13.58 -31.17
C ALA A 5 -37.11 14.77 -32.14
N VAL A 6 -35.97 15.31 -32.57
CA VAL A 6 -35.90 16.38 -33.57
C VAL A 6 -36.41 15.90 -34.94
N LYS A 7 -36.02 14.68 -35.37
CA LYS A 7 -36.54 14.06 -36.60
C LYS A 7 -38.04 13.85 -36.57
N GLU A 8 -38.60 13.45 -35.43
CA GLU A 8 -40.03 13.21 -35.26
C GLU A 8 -40.83 14.54 -35.30
N LYS A 9 -40.31 15.60 -34.68
CA LYS A 9 -40.88 16.95 -34.71
C LYS A 9 -40.85 17.57 -36.13
N ILE A 10 -39.74 17.39 -36.85
CA ILE A 10 -39.59 17.79 -38.26
C ILE A 10 -40.57 17.03 -39.15
N ALA A 11 -40.71 15.71 -38.96
CA ALA A 11 -41.64 14.90 -39.72
C ALA A 11 -43.11 15.27 -39.46
N ALA A 12 -43.44 15.65 -38.22
CA ALA A 12 -44.77 16.14 -37.86
C ALA A 12 -45.08 17.49 -38.52
N GLN A 13 -44.14 18.44 -38.50
CA GLN A 13 -44.32 19.77 -39.11
C GLN A 13 -44.34 19.73 -40.65
N LEU A 14 -43.51 18.89 -41.29
CA LEU A 14 -43.55 18.66 -42.74
C LEU A 14 -44.88 18.05 -43.20
N LYS A 15 -45.49 17.17 -42.39
CA LYS A 15 -46.84 16.63 -42.66
C LYS A 15 -47.94 17.67 -42.55
N VAL A 16 -47.77 18.69 -41.72
CA VAL A 16 -48.70 19.83 -41.61
C VAL A 16 -48.58 20.71 -42.84
N LEU A 17 -47.36 21.02 -43.28
CA LEU A 17 -47.10 21.79 -44.49
C LEU A 17 -47.56 21.07 -45.78
N GLN A 18 -47.41 19.74 -45.87
CA GLN A 18 -47.90 18.94 -47.01
C GLN A 18 -49.43 18.89 -47.15
N LYS A 19 -50.18 19.21 -46.09
CA LYS A 19 -51.66 19.23 -46.13
C LYS A 19 -52.23 20.59 -46.56
N ALA A 20 -51.40 21.63 -46.63
CA ALA A 20 -51.78 22.93 -47.17
C ALA A 20 -51.53 22.94 -48.68
N ASP A 21 -52.58 22.78 -49.49
CA ASP A 21 -52.53 22.80 -50.96
C ASP A 21 -52.42 24.24 -51.49
N GLY A 22 -51.27 24.88 -51.25
CA GLY A 22 -50.99 26.27 -51.62
C GLY A 22 -49.57 26.69 -51.26
N SER A 23 -49.06 27.73 -51.93
CA SER A 23 -47.70 28.26 -51.75
C SER A 23 -47.37 28.46 -50.27
N VAL A 24 -46.33 27.78 -49.79
CA VAL A 24 -45.86 27.93 -48.42
C VAL A 24 -45.33 29.35 -48.22
N ASP A 25 -45.84 30.04 -47.21
CA ASP A 25 -45.39 31.39 -46.87
C ASP A 25 -43.93 31.34 -46.35
N PRO A 26 -42.99 32.09 -46.96
CA PRO A 26 -41.61 32.16 -46.49
C PRO A 26 -41.49 32.54 -45.00
N GLU A 27 -42.41 33.33 -44.46
CA GLU A 27 -42.38 33.74 -43.05
C GLU A 27 -42.67 32.57 -42.10
N GLU A 28 -43.58 31.67 -42.48
CA GLU A 28 -43.94 30.50 -41.68
C GLU A 28 -42.81 29.46 -41.68
N LEU A 29 -42.07 29.33 -42.79
CA LEU A 29 -40.88 28.49 -42.88
C LEU A 29 -39.74 29.00 -41.99
N VAL A 30 -39.52 30.31 -41.96
CA VAL A 30 -38.48 30.92 -41.11
C VAL A 30 -38.79 30.67 -39.63
N ALA A 31 -40.04 30.88 -39.21
CA ALA A 31 -40.45 30.65 -37.82
C ALA A 31 -40.29 29.17 -37.39
N ILE A 32 -40.56 28.21 -38.29
CA ILE A 32 -40.37 26.79 -38.02
C ILE A 32 -38.87 26.45 -37.90
N VAL A 33 -38.04 26.98 -38.80
CA VAL A 33 -36.58 26.77 -38.76
C VAL A 33 -35.97 27.39 -37.49
N GLU A 34 -36.39 28.59 -37.10
CA GLU A 34 -35.97 29.23 -35.84
C GLU A 34 -36.33 28.37 -34.63
N SER A 35 -37.57 27.86 -34.56
CA SER A 35 -37.99 26.98 -33.46
C SER A 35 -37.20 25.66 -33.38
N ILE A 36 -36.78 25.12 -34.53
CA ILE A 36 -35.93 23.91 -34.59
C ILE A 36 -34.51 24.23 -34.13
N VAL A 37 -33.95 25.35 -34.58
CA VAL A 37 -32.61 25.80 -34.18
C VAL A 37 -32.56 26.07 -32.68
N ASP A 38 -33.55 26.77 -32.11
CA ASP A 38 -33.66 27.01 -30.67
C ASP A 38 -33.81 25.71 -29.87
N SER A 39 -34.61 24.75 -30.37
CA SER A 39 -34.78 23.45 -29.72
C SER A 39 -33.52 22.60 -29.73
N VAL A 40 -32.74 22.63 -30.82
CA VAL A 40 -31.46 21.90 -30.93
C VAL A 40 -30.38 22.58 -30.07
N GLN A 41 -30.34 23.91 -30.05
CA GLN A 41 -29.40 24.69 -29.26
C GLN A 41 -29.68 24.57 -27.75
N GLY A 42 -30.95 24.50 -27.34
CA GLY A 42 -31.38 24.25 -25.96
C GLY A 42 -31.04 22.83 -25.46
N ASP A 43 -31.20 21.80 -26.30
CA ASP A 43 -30.91 20.40 -25.91
C ASP A 43 -29.40 20.11 -25.86
N LEU A 44 -28.63 20.65 -26.81
CA LEU A 44 -27.16 20.58 -26.81
C LEU A 44 -26.54 21.32 -25.61
N SER A 45 -27.15 22.42 -25.18
CA SER A 45 -26.70 23.15 -23.99
C SER A 45 -27.06 22.43 -22.69
N ALA A 46 -28.21 21.76 -22.62
CA ALA A 46 -28.61 20.95 -21.47
C ALA A 46 -27.72 19.70 -21.30
N ASP A 47 -27.44 18.95 -22.37
CA ASP A 47 -26.52 17.81 -22.35
C ASP A 47 -25.08 18.27 -22.04
N GLY A 48 -24.65 19.40 -22.60
CA GLY A 48 -23.36 20.01 -22.29
C GLY A 48 -23.25 20.36 -20.81
N LEU A 49 -24.26 21.03 -20.23
CA LEU A 49 -24.29 21.40 -18.81
C LEU A 49 -24.24 20.17 -17.90
N LYS A 50 -24.89 19.07 -18.30
CA LYS A 50 -24.86 17.80 -17.56
C LYS A 50 -23.47 17.17 -17.59
N VAL A 51 -22.80 17.16 -18.73
CA VAL A 51 -21.40 16.70 -18.84
C VAL A 51 -20.46 17.58 -18.01
N TYR A 52 -20.65 18.90 -18.00
CA TYR A 52 -19.88 19.78 -17.12
C TYR A 52 -20.10 19.47 -15.64
N ALA A 53 -21.35 19.23 -15.22
CA ALA A 53 -21.67 18.85 -13.85
C ALA A 53 -21.07 17.48 -13.47
N ASP A 54 -21.08 16.51 -14.38
CA ASP A 54 -20.48 15.19 -14.17
C ASP A 54 -18.94 15.29 -14.06
N ILE A 55 -18.31 16.14 -14.88
CA ILE A 55 -16.86 16.43 -14.80
C ILE A 55 -16.52 17.13 -13.49
N GLU A 56 -17.34 18.09 -13.04
CA GLU A 56 -17.16 18.78 -11.77
C GLU A 56 -17.29 17.82 -10.57
N ALA A 57 -18.30 16.94 -10.60
CA ALA A 57 -18.46 15.91 -9.58
C ALA A 57 -17.27 14.93 -9.56
N LEU A 58 -16.77 14.52 -10.73
CA LEU A 58 -15.58 13.67 -10.84
C LEU A 58 -14.32 14.37 -10.31
N ALA A 59 -14.13 15.65 -10.63
CA ALA A 59 -13.02 16.44 -10.13
C ALA A 59 -13.06 16.58 -8.61
N LEU A 60 -14.25 16.80 -8.04
CA LEU A 60 -14.44 16.90 -6.60
C LEU A 60 -14.16 15.55 -5.91
N TYR A 61 -14.59 14.45 -6.50
CA TYR A 61 -14.29 13.10 -6.03
C TYR A 61 -12.77 12.81 -6.05
N ILE A 62 -12.08 13.14 -7.14
CA ILE A 62 -10.63 12.97 -7.27
C ILE A 62 -9.89 13.80 -6.20
N ASN A 63 -10.30 15.05 -5.98
CA ASN A 63 -9.68 15.91 -4.97
C ASN A 63 -9.91 15.41 -3.54
N THR A 64 -11.09 14.84 -3.25
CA THR A 64 -11.40 14.25 -1.95
C THR A 64 -10.56 12.99 -1.71
N ALA A 65 -10.55 12.07 -2.68
CA ALA A 65 -9.72 10.86 -2.61
C ALA A 65 -8.22 11.21 -2.47
N ARG A 66 -7.77 12.29 -3.11
CA ARG A 66 -6.40 12.78 -2.97
C ARG A 66 -6.09 13.26 -1.55
N ALA A 67 -7.00 13.99 -0.92
CA ALA A 67 -6.82 14.44 0.46
C ALA A 67 -6.77 13.25 1.44
N GLU A 68 -7.64 12.26 1.25
CA GLU A 68 -7.62 11.02 2.03
C GLU A 68 -6.31 10.23 1.85
N ILE A 69 -5.79 10.16 0.62
CA ILE A 69 -4.51 9.52 0.33
C ILE A 69 -3.33 10.28 0.97
N ALA A 70 -3.37 11.61 0.97
CA ALA A 70 -2.32 12.42 1.61
C ALA A 70 -2.29 12.19 3.13
N ASP A 71 -3.46 12.01 3.75
CA ASP A 71 -3.60 11.76 5.19
C ASP A 71 -3.01 10.39 5.62
N LEU A 72 -2.94 9.42 4.70
CA LEU A 72 -2.26 8.14 4.93
C LEU A 72 -0.73 8.27 5.06
N ARG A 73 -0.17 9.48 4.87
CA ARG A 73 1.27 9.78 4.90
C ARG A 73 2.10 8.72 4.16
N PRO A 74 1.86 8.52 2.86
CA PRO A 74 2.45 7.39 2.14
C PRO A 74 3.98 7.49 2.05
N ASP A 75 4.54 8.70 2.17
CA ASP A 75 5.97 8.96 2.30
C ASP A 75 6.56 8.29 3.56
N ASP A 76 5.89 8.33 4.73
CA ASP A 76 6.41 7.65 5.94
C ASP A 76 6.37 6.12 5.80
N ILE A 77 5.37 5.60 5.08
CA ILE A 77 5.21 4.17 4.86
C ILE A 77 6.36 3.64 4.00
N ASN A 78 6.70 4.37 2.93
CA ASN A 78 7.81 4.02 2.04
C ASN A 78 9.18 4.34 2.64
N ASP A 79 9.35 5.45 3.35
CA ASP A 79 10.67 5.91 3.79
C ASP A 79 11.07 5.37 5.16
N GLU A 80 10.12 5.06 6.06
CA GLU A 80 10.43 4.68 7.45
C GLU A 80 9.89 3.29 7.80
N HIS A 81 8.60 3.00 7.56
CA HIS A 81 7.95 1.83 8.17
C HIS A 81 8.21 0.51 7.45
N ILE A 82 8.05 0.45 6.12
CA ILE A 82 8.26 -0.79 5.36
C ILE A 82 9.74 -1.20 5.30
N PRO A 83 10.69 -0.27 5.03
CA PRO A 83 12.12 -0.61 5.05
C PRO A 83 12.58 -1.11 6.41
N ALA A 84 12.26 -0.40 7.51
CA ALA A 84 12.65 -0.81 8.85
C ALA A 84 12.09 -2.19 9.23
N ALA A 85 10.81 -2.45 8.94
CA ALA A 85 10.21 -3.76 9.19
C ALA A 85 10.86 -4.87 8.36
N THR A 86 11.25 -4.58 7.12
CA THR A 86 11.94 -5.53 6.24
C THR A 86 13.33 -5.87 6.76
N ASP A 87 14.08 -4.87 7.22
CA ASP A 87 15.42 -5.03 7.78
C ASP A 87 15.38 -5.82 9.10
N GLU A 88 14.46 -5.46 10.00
CA GLU A 88 14.25 -6.19 11.27
C GLU A 88 13.88 -7.65 11.02
N LEU A 89 12.96 -7.93 10.10
CA LEU A 89 12.57 -9.30 9.76
C LEU A 89 13.74 -10.10 9.17
N THR A 90 14.60 -9.46 8.36
CA THR A 90 15.80 -10.10 7.80
C THR A 90 16.84 -10.38 8.90
N ALA A 91 17.03 -9.44 9.82
CA ALA A 91 17.92 -9.59 10.97
C ALA A 91 17.45 -10.73 11.91
N ILE A 92 16.14 -10.89 12.08
CA ILE A 92 15.56 -12.02 12.83
C ILE A 92 15.93 -13.35 12.16
N VAL A 93 15.77 -13.48 10.83
CA VAL A 93 16.15 -14.70 10.12
C VAL A 93 17.61 -15.03 10.37
N GLY A 94 18.52 -14.07 10.13
CA GLY A 94 19.96 -14.29 10.34
C GLY A 94 20.32 -14.64 11.79
N SER A 95 19.73 -13.95 12.77
CA SER A 95 19.97 -14.24 14.19
C SER A 95 19.46 -15.63 14.59
N THR A 96 18.31 -16.06 14.05
CA THR A 96 17.77 -17.40 14.31
C THR A 96 18.58 -18.51 13.65
N GLU A 97 19.13 -18.28 12.46
CA GLU A 97 20.08 -19.20 11.82
C GLU A 97 21.36 -19.34 12.65
N GLN A 98 21.93 -18.22 13.07
CA GLN A 98 23.14 -18.22 13.88
C GLN A 98 22.94 -18.94 15.22
N ALA A 99 21.84 -18.65 15.92
CA ALA A 99 21.50 -19.33 17.17
C ALA A 99 21.31 -20.84 16.96
N THR A 100 20.70 -21.25 15.86
CA THR A 100 20.51 -22.68 15.51
C THR A 100 21.86 -23.37 15.26
N ASN A 101 22.77 -22.72 14.54
CA ASN A 101 24.13 -23.25 14.36
C ASN A 101 24.88 -23.41 15.68
N THR A 102 24.80 -22.42 16.58
CA THR A 102 25.40 -22.54 17.92
C THR A 102 24.79 -23.68 18.74
N ILE A 103 23.48 -23.91 18.64
CA ILE A 103 22.83 -25.07 19.27
C ILE A 103 23.39 -26.38 18.68
N PHE A 104 23.53 -26.47 17.36
CA PHE A 104 24.08 -27.67 16.70
C PHE A 104 25.53 -27.94 17.13
N GLU A 105 26.39 -26.93 17.14
CA GLU A 105 27.77 -27.08 17.62
C GLU A 105 27.84 -27.55 19.07
N ALA A 106 26.98 -27.01 19.95
CA ALA A 106 26.91 -27.44 21.35
C ALA A 106 26.44 -28.89 21.48
N VAL A 107 25.44 -29.30 20.68
CA VAL A 107 24.89 -30.65 20.68
C VAL A 107 25.91 -31.65 20.11
N GLU A 108 26.62 -31.32 19.03
CA GLU A 108 27.72 -32.13 18.49
C GLU A 108 28.84 -32.31 19.52
N SER A 109 29.17 -31.25 20.28
CA SER A 109 30.15 -31.36 21.37
C SER A 109 29.69 -32.33 22.46
N ILE A 110 28.40 -32.32 22.81
CA ILE A 110 27.81 -33.28 23.76
C ILE A 110 27.87 -34.70 23.20
N GLU A 111 27.52 -34.89 21.92
CA GLU A 111 27.58 -36.17 21.25
C GLU A 111 29.01 -36.73 21.22
N GLY A 112 30.02 -35.90 20.95
CA GLY A 112 31.43 -36.31 21.00
C GLY A 112 31.95 -36.72 22.38
N LEU A 113 31.20 -36.45 23.46
CA LEU A 113 31.52 -36.93 24.81
C LEU A 113 30.88 -38.29 25.13
N THR A 114 29.93 -38.77 24.32
CA THR A 114 29.20 -40.03 24.57
C THR A 114 30.11 -41.25 24.55
N ASP A 115 31.19 -41.22 23.75
CA ASP A 115 32.23 -42.28 23.72
C ASP A 115 32.90 -42.53 25.08
N LYS A 116 32.84 -41.55 25.99
CA LYS A 116 33.43 -41.63 27.35
C LYS A 116 32.40 -42.04 28.40
N MET A 117 31.14 -42.26 28.01
CA MET A 117 30.04 -42.55 28.91
C MET A 117 29.66 -44.04 28.90
N PRO A 118 28.97 -44.53 29.94
CA PRO A 118 28.40 -45.87 29.92
C PRO A 118 27.43 -46.05 28.73
N PRO A 119 27.36 -47.25 28.11
CA PRO A 119 26.58 -47.48 26.89
C PRO A 119 25.11 -47.07 27.00
N GLU A 120 24.46 -47.37 28.11
CA GLU A 120 23.04 -47.04 28.34
C GLU A 120 22.78 -45.53 28.44
N VAL A 121 23.77 -44.75 28.89
CA VAL A 121 23.67 -43.29 28.99
C VAL A 121 23.99 -42.64 27.64
N ALA A 122 25.00 -43.18 26.93
CA ALA A 122 25.36 -42.75 25.59
C ALA A 122 24.17 -42.89 24.62
N GLU A 123 23.47 -44.02 24.66
CA GLU A 123 22.30 -44.27 23.81
C GLU A 123 21.16 -43.26 24.09
N GLN A 124 20.88 -42.97 25.36
CA GLN A 124 19.88 -41.96 25.74
C GLN A 124 20.24 -40.55 25.24
N ILE A 125 21.53 -40.19 25.31
CA ILE A 125 22.00 -38.90 24.82
C ILE A 125 21.92 -38.82 23.29
N SER A 126 22.32 -39.84 22.55
CA SER A 126 22.17 -39.85 21.08
C SER A 126 20.71 -39.72 20.63
N LEU A 127 19.77 -40.38 21.33
CA LEU A 127 18.34 -40.21 21.06
C LEU A 127 17.86 -38.78 21.32
N ALA A 128 18.34 -38.14 22.40
CA ALA A 128 18.03 -36.75 22.71
C ALA A 128 18.62 -35.77 21.69
N VAL A 129 19.88 -35.99 21.28
CA VAL A 129 20.57 -35.23 20.23
C VAL A 129 19.80 -35.30 18.92
N THR A 130 19.39 -36.51 18.50
CA THR A 130 18.57 -36.71 17.30
C THR A 130 17.26 -35.94 17.37
N SER A 131 16.58 -35.98 18.52
CA SER A 131 15.33 -35.24 18.73
C SER A 131 15.52 -33.72 18.65
N ILE A 132 16.66 -33.19 19.10
CA ILE A 132 16.98 -31.76 18.99
C ILE A 132 17.20 -31.36 17.53
N PHE A 133 17.96 -32.14 16.75
CA PHE A 133 18.16 -31.89 15.33
C PHE A 133 16.83 -31.85 14.57
N GLU A 134 15.94 -32.82 14.82
CA GLU A 134 14.61 -32.85 14.21
C GLU A 134 13.75 -31.64 14.60
N ALA A 135 13.79 -31.23 15.87
CA ALA A 135 13.03 -30.07 16.35
C ALA A 135 13.53 -28.75 15.73
N CYS A 136 14.85 -28.57 15.63
CA CYS A 136 15.46 -27.38 15.02
C CYS A 136 15.30 -27.34 13.49
N GLY A 137 15.05 -28.48 12.82
CA GLY A 137 14.81 -28.54 11.38
C GLY A 137 13.63 -27.71 10.88
N PHE A 138 12.69 -27.30 11.77
CA PHE A 138 11.59 -26.40 11.44
C PHE A 138 12.00 -24.93 11.19
N GLN A 139 13.24 -24.55 11.50
CA GLN A 139 13.74 -23.18 11.33
C GLN A 139 13.76 -22.76 9.85
N ASP A 140 14.05 -23.67 8.92
CA ASP A 140 14.03 -23.40 7.47
C ASP A 140 12.64 -22.94 6.99
N ILE A 141 11.56 -23.58 7.47
CA ILE A 141 10.19 -23.17 7.15
C ILE A 141 9.88 -21.78 7.72
N THR A 142 10.43 -21.44 8.88
CA THR A 142 10.25 -20.11 9.49
C THR A 142 10.97 -19.03 8.69
N GLY A 143 12.23 -19.28 8.28
CA GLY A 143 12.99 -18.41 7.39
C GLY A 143 12.24 -18.15 6.09
N GLN A 144 11.79 -19.21 5.40
CA GLN A 144 11.02 -19.10 4.16
C GLN A 144 9.71 -18.32 4.33
N ARG A 145 9.01 -18.48 5.46
CA ARG A 145 7.79 -17.71 5.75
C ARG A 145 8.09 -16.24 5.97
N ILE A 146 9.15 -15.91 6.70
CA ILE A 146 9.57 -14.52 6.90
C ILE A 146 9.96 -13.89 5.56
N THR A 147 10.73 -14.58 4.71
CA THR A 147 11.08 -14.09 3.36
C THR A 147 9.84 -13.81 2.52
N LYS A 148 8.78 -14.63 2.62
CA LYS A 148 7.51 -14.36 1.94
C LYS A 148 6.81 -13.11 2.45
N VAL A 149 6.86 -12.85 3.77
CA VAL A 149 6.31 -11.63 4.37
C VAL A 149 7.09 -10.41 3.88
N VAL A 150 8.43 -10.46 3.92
CA VAL A 150 9.31 -9.40 3.38
C VAL A 150 8.99 -9.10 1.92
N THR A 151 8.89 -10.14 1.09
CA THR A 151 8.52 -9.97 -0.34
C THR A 151 7.13 -9.33 -0.51
N ALA A 152 6.18 -9.64 0.38
CA ALA A 152 4.86 -9.02 0.34
C ALA A 152 4.91 -7.54 0.73
N LEU A 153 5.71 -7.18 1.75
CA LEU A 153 5.91 -5.80 2.18
C LEU A 153 6.56 -4.96 1.06
N GLN A 154 7.57 -5.49 0.38
CA GLN A 154 8.19 -4.84 -0.80
C GLN A 154 7.17 -4.57 -1.92
N LYS A 155 6.22 -5.50 -2.15
CA LYS A 155 5.14 -5.26 -3.12
C LYS A 155 4.15 -4.18 -2.66
N VAL A 156 3.94 -4.03 -1.35
CA VAL A 156 3.13 -2.93 -0.82
C VAL A 156 3.84 -1.60 -1.08
N GLU A 157 5.14 -1.52 -0.81
CA GLU A 157 5.99 -0.35 -1.10
C GLU A 157 5.88 0.09 -2.58
N GLU A 158 6.05 -0.85 -3.52
CA GLU A 158 5.92 -0.57 -4.97
C GLU A 158 4.53 0.00 -5.33
N LYS A 159 3.46 -0.47 -4.68
CA LYS A 159 2.09 0.00 -4.94
C LYS A 159 1.85 1.37 -4.34
N VAL A 160 2.38 1.63 -3.15
CA VAL A 160 2.32 2.95 -2.49
C VAL A 160 3.10 3.97 -3.32
N ASP A 161 4.28 3.62 -3.81
CA ASP A 161 5.08 4.49 -4.68
C ASP A 161 4.39 4.79 -6.01
N ALA A 162 3.83 3.77 -6.68
CA ALA A 162 3.06 3.96 -7.90
C ALA A 162 1.83 4.87 -7.68
N LEU A 163 1.20 4.79 -6.51
CA LEU A 163 0.10 5.64 -6.12
C LEU A 163 0.59 7.08 -5.87
N LEU A 164 1.70 7.29 -5.17
CA LEU A 164 2.30 8.62 -5.04
C LEU A 164 2.64 9.26 -6.40
N HIS A 165 3.21 8.47 -7.32
CA HIS A 165 3.54 8.92 -8.67
C HIS A 165 2.31 9.28 -9.51
N ALA A 166 1.23 8.52 -9.42
CA ALA A 166 0.00 8.77 -10.20
C ALA A 166 -0.74 10.04 -9.75
N PHE A 167 -0.59 10.46 -8.49
CA PHE A 167 -1.25 11.64 -7.92
C PHE A 167 -0.30 12.86 -7.74
N GLY A 168 0.95 12.71 -8.20
CA GLY A 168 2.09 13.55 -7.91
C GLY A 168 2.02 14.99 -8.47
N ASP A 169 1.83 15.94 -7.54
CA ASP A 169 2.66 17.16 -7.38
C ASP A 169 2.15 18.04 -6.23
N ASP A 170 0.87 17.93 -5.82
CA ASP A 170 0.33 18.72 -4.68
C ASP A 170 0.19 17.94 -3.36
N ILE A 171 0.29 16.60 -3.36
CA ILE A 171 0.37 15.84 -2.09
C ILE A 171 1.65 16.25 -1.33
N LYS A 172 2.76 16.45 -2.06
CA LYS A 172 4.04 16.96 -1.52
C LYS A 172 3.97 18.39 -0.97
N ARG A 173 2.86 19.11 -1.20
CA ARG A 173 2.70 20.54 -0.88
C ARG A 173 1.84 20.78 0.36
N SER A 174 1.10 19.77 0.83
CA SER A 174 0.43 19.81 2.13
C SER A 174 1.45 19.47 3.21
N GLU A 175 2.14 20.52 3.64
CA GLU A 175 2.71 20.68 4.98
C GLU A 175 3.73 19.63 5.42
N ARG A 176 5.01 20.04 5.40
CA ARG A 176 5.97 19.59 6.40
C ARG A 176 5.87 20.48 7.64
N PRO A 177 5.20 20.06 8.74
CA PRO A 177 5.60 20.50 10.06
C PRO A 177 6.94 19.83 10.39
N LYS A 178 7.98 20.63 10.51
CA LYS A 178 9.24 20.23 11.12
C LYS A 178 9.05 20.11 12.62
N GLU A 179 8.80 18.92 13.15
CA GLU A 179 9.29 18.49 14.47
C GLU A 179 9.01 16.98 14.65
N PRO A 180 9.96 16.19 15.16
CA PRO A 180 9.68 14.81 15.51
C PRO A 180 8.76 14.83 16.74
N GLU A 181 7.46 14.65 16.54
CA GLU A 181 6.56 14.35 17.65
C GLU A 181 7.03 13.03 18.28
N LYS A 182 7.28 13.04 19.60
CA LYS A 182 7.56 11.83 20.37
C LYS A 182 6.50 10.78 20.04
N LYS A 183 6.93 9.65 19.45
CA LYS A 183 6.07 8.52 19.06
C LYS A 183 5.15 8.15 20.24
N THR A 184 3.84 8.41 20.09
CA THR A 184 2.82 8.07 21.09
C THR A 184 2.31 6.64 20.91
N THR A 185 2.72 5.98 19.83
CA THR A 185 2.32 4.63 19.47
C THR A 185 3.50 3.82 18.96
N THR A 186 3.52 2.53 19.29
CA THR A 186 4.50 1.57 18.78
C THR A 186 4.24 1.27 17.28
N PRO A 187 5.17 0.64 16.54
CA PRO A 187 4.93 0.18 15.16
C PRO A 187 3.72 -0.75 15.02
N SER A 188 3.24 -1.36 16.11
CA SER A 188 2.05 -2.20 16.18
C SER A 188 0.74 -1.42 16.44
N GLY A 189 0.79 -0.10 16.60
CA GLY A 189 -0.37 0.74 16.92
C GLY A 189 -0.82 0.68 18.40
N ALA A 190 -0.02 0.08 19.28
CA ALA A 190 -0.28 0.08 20.72
C ALA A 190 0.21 1.40 21.35
N PRO A 191 -0.40 1.88 22.46
CA PRO A 191 0.11 3.05 23.16
C PRO A 191 1.55 2.81 23.64
N ALA A 192 2.42 3.79 23.41
CA ALA A 192 3.84 3.70 23.73
C ALA A 192 4.02 3.42 25.23
N ARG A 193 4.84 2.42 25.56
CA ARG A 193 5.10 2.05 26.95
C ARG A 193 6.26 2.89 27.51
N PRO A 194 6.23 3.28 28.80
CA PRO A 194 7.29 4.12 29.39
C PRO A 194 8.67 3.45 29.43
N ASP A 195 8.76 2.14 29.21
CA ASP A 195 9.98 1.32 29.14
C ASP A 195 10.37 0.92 27.70
N GLU A 196 9.69 1.42 26.67
CA GLU A 196 9.94 1.05 25.28
C GLU A 196 11.33 1.46 24.79
N ASP A 197 11.84 2.62 25.24
CA ASP A 197 13.23 3.06 24.98
C ASP A 197 14.29 2.12 25.58
N LEU A 198 13.91 1.25 26.54
CA LEU A 198 14.78 0.27 27.18
C LEU A 198 14.69 -1.11 26.51
N LEU A 199 13.68 -1.34 25.67
CA LEU A 199 13.44 -2.60 24.94
C LEU A 199 14.07 -2.54 23.55
N ASN A 200 15.38 -2.30 23.52
CA ASN A 200 16.13 -2.43 22.27
C ASN A 200 16.21 -3.92 21.91
N GLY A 201 15.69 -4.27 20.73
CA GLY A 201 15.85 -5.60 20.15
C GLY A 201 17.33 -5.90 19.84
N PRO A 202 17.62 -7.09 19.28
CA PRO A 202 18.97 -7.43 18.83
C PRO A 202 19.52 -6.31 17.95
N GLN A 203 20.65 -5.71 18.34
CA GLN A 203 21.22 -4.59 17.60
C GLN A 203 21.76 -5.07 16.26
N MET A 204 21.44 -4.32 15.21
CA MET A 204 22.04 -4.51 13.89
C MET A 204 23.57 -4.40 14.03
N PRO A 205 24.38 -5.23 13.34
CA PRO A 205 25.84 -5.24 13.49
C PRO A 205 26.51 -3.88 13.27
N GLU A 206 25.90 -3.02 12.45
CA GLU A 206 26.40 -1.68 12.13
C GLU A 206 26.08 -0.63 13.20
N ALA A 207 25.07 -0.90 14.03
CA ALA A 207 24.65 -0.06 15.16
C ALA A 207 25.06 -0.64 16.51
N ALA A 208 25.70 -1.82 16.52
CA ALA A 208 26.19 -2.48 17.71
C ALA A 208 27.38 -1.71 18.27
N ILE A 209 27.28 -1.29 19.54
CA ILE A 209 28.41 -0.68 20.26
C ILE A 209 29.52 -1.73 20.34
N SER A 210 30.73 -1.37 19.88
CA SER A 210 31.86 -2.31 19.89
C SER A 210 32.39 -2.49 21.32
N GLN A 211 33.04 -3.63 21.59
CA GLN A 211 33.65 -3.87 22.90
C GLN A 211 34.71 -2.80 23.23
N ASP A 212 35.40 -2.28 22.22
CA ASP A 212 36.37 -1.19 22.36
C ASP A 212 35.69 0.11 22.82
N ASP A 213 34.47 0.39 22.36
CA ASP A 213 33.68 1.55 22.80
C ASP A 213 33.17 1.39 24.24
N ILE A 214 32.83 0.16 24.65
CA ILE A 214 32.43 -0.16 26.04
C ILE A 214 33.62 0.02 26.97
N ASP A 215 34.78 -0.49 26.58
CA ASP A 215 36.00 -0.39 27.38
C ASP A 215 36.47 1.06 27.52
N ALA A 216 36.25 1.92 26.51
CA ALA A 216 36.51 3.36 26.59
C ALA A 216 35.57 4.13 27.55
N LEU A 217 34.39 3.58 27.85
CA LEU A 217 33.40 4.19 28.74
C LEU A 217 33.58 3.80 30.21
N PHE A 218 34.16 2.63 30.49
CA PHE A 218 34.30 2.07 31.83
C PHE A 218 35.74 1.79 32.28
N GLY A 219 36.74 2.05 31.42
CA GLY A 219 38.18 1.91 31.67
C GLY A 219 38.86 3.15 32.20
#